data_AF-A0A938BI27-F1
#
_entry.id   AF-A0A938BI27-F1
#
_cell.length_a   1.000
_cell.length_b   1.000
_cell.length_c   1.000
_cell.angle_alpha   90.00
_cell.angle_beta   90.00
_cell.angle_gamma   90.00
#
_symmetry.space_group_name_H-M   'P 1'
#
loop_
_entity.id
_entity.type
_entity.pdbx_description
1 polymer ?
#
loop_
_entity_poly.entity_id
_entity_poly.type
_entity_poly.pdbx_seq_one_letter_code
_entity_poly.pdbx_strand_id
1 'polypeptide(L)'
;MTPDRLFILLGALSAFVGVAAGAFGAHALKTRLPVDLFDIFEVGVRYQMYHALGLLAIGLVISRQPSASLTVAGWMFVVGTIFFSGSLYVLSLTGIRWMGAITPLGGVAFLVGWVMLAYNVWKG
;
A
#
# COMPACT_ATOMS: atom_id res chain seq x y z
N MET A 1 -15.42 -4.54 14.78
CA MET A 1 -15.44 -5.06 13.38
C MET A 1 -14.48 -6.24 13.33
N THR A 2 -14.86 -7.34 12.70
CA THR A 2 -13.97 -8.52 12.58
C THR A 2 -12.79 -8.21 11.65
N PRO A 3 -11.63 -8.89 11.80
CA PRO A 3 -10.43 -8.57 11.01
C PRO A 3 -10.64 -8.65 9.49
N ASP A 4 -11.42 -9.61 9.01
CA ASP A 4 -11.81 -9.75 7.60
C ASP A 4 -12.51 -8.49 7.07
N ARG A 5 -13.58 -8.05 7.74
CA ARG A 5 -14.34 -6.85 7.35
C ARG A 5 -13.48 -5.60 7.43
N LEU A 6 -12.61 -5.51 8.44
CA LEU A 6 -11.70 -4.39 8.61
C LEU A 6 -10.70 -4.28 7.45
N PHE A 7 -10.03 -5.37 7.07
CA PHE A 7 -9.07 -5.32 5.96
C PHE A 7 -9.72 -5.13 4.60
N ILE A 8 -10.94 -5.65 4.39
CA ILE A 8 -11.72 -5.34 3.19
C ILE A 8 -12.02 -3.83 3.12
N LEU A 9 -12.48 -3.24 4.23
CA LEU A 9 -12.75 -1.80 4.29
C LEU A 9 -11.48 -0.97 4.02
N LEU A 10 -10.37 -1.29 4.68
CA LEU A 10 -9.10 -0.58 4.49
C LEU A 10 -8.56 -0.76 3.07
N GLY A 11 -8.66 -1.95 2.49
CA GLY A 11 -8.29 -2.22 1.10
C GLY A 11 -9.12 -1.41 0.11
N ALA A 12 -10.45 -1.34 0.31
CA ALA A 12 -11.33 -0.56 -0.55
C ALA A 12 -11.06 0.95 -0.46
N LEU A 13 -10.87 1.47 0.75
CA LEU A 13 -10.52 2.89 0.95
C LEU A 13 -9.13 3.21 0.36
N SER A 14 -8.15 2.32 0.55
CA SER A 14 -6.81 2.48 -0.01
C SER A 14 -6.84 2.43 -1.54
N ALA A 15 -7.62 1.53 -2.14
CA ALA A 15 -7.82 1.47 -3.59
C ALA A 15 -8.50 2.73 -4.11
N PHE A 16 -9.53 3.23 -3.43
CA PHE A 16 -10.19 4.49 -3.77
C PHE A 16 -9.19 5.65 -3.81
N VAL A 17 -8.36 5.80 -2.76
CA VAL A 17 -7.32 6.84 -2.72
C VAL A 17 -6.29 6.62 -3.82
N GLY A 18 -5.91 5.38 -4.12
CA GLY A 18 -4.94 5.08 -5.17
C GLY A 18 -5.46 5.44 -6.56
N VAL A 19 -6.72 5.13 -6.87
CA VAL A 19 -7.38 5.54 -8.11
C VAL A 19 -7.50 7.07 -8.19
N ALA A 20 -7.92 7.72 -7.12
CA ALA A 20 -8.03 9.18 -7.07
C ALA A 20 -6.66 9.86 -7.28
N ALA A 21 -5.62 9.37 -6.59
CA ALA A 21 -4.26 9.86 -6.74
C ALA A 21 -3.72 9.64 -8.15
N GLY A 22 -3.92 8.46 -8.75
CA GLY A 22 -3.51 8.17 -10.12
C GLY A 22 -4.20 9.08 -11.14
N ALA A 23 -5.51 9.27 -11.02
CA ALA A 23 -6.26 10.17 -11.89
C ALA A 23 -5.79 11.63 -11.74
N PHE A 24 -5.59 12.09 -10.51
CA PHE A 24 -5.05 13.41 -10.20
C PHE A 24 -3.64 13.60 -10.76
N GLY A 25 -2.76 12.60 -10.61
CA GLY A 25 -1.42 12.60 -11.18
C GLY A 25 -1.44 12.81 -12.69
N ALA A 26 -2.17 11.95 -13.40
CA ALA A 26 -2.23 11.96 -14.86
C ALA A 26 -2.79 13.26 -15.46
N HIS A 27 -3.80 13.85 -14.83
CA HIS A 27 -4.50 15.02 -15.37
C HIS A 27 -4.01 16.36 -14.83
N ALA A 28 -3.57 16.42 -13.57
CA ALA A 28 -3.24 17.69 -12.90
C ALA A 28 -1.75 17.86 -12.63
N LEU A 29 -1.00 16.79 -12.35
CA LEU A 29 0.42 16.88 -11.93
C LEU A 29 1.43 16.66 -13.05
N LYS A 30 1.09 15.86 -14.07
CA LYS A 30 2.03 15.45 -15.13
C LYS A 30 2.76 16.60 -15.82
N THR A 31 2.11 17.76 -16.00
CA THR A 31 2.70 18.95 -16.61
C THR A 31 3.24 19.96 -15.60
N ARG A 32 3.06 19.72 -14.31
CA ARG A 32 3.44 20.62 -13.21
C ARG A 32 4.63 20.14 -12.41
N LEU A 33 4.88 18.83 -12.37
CA LEU A 33 6.01 18.24 -11.69
C LEU A 33 7.17 17.98 -12.65
N PRO A 34 8.42 18.13 -12.19
CA PRO A 34 9.58 17.52 -12.84
C PRO A 34 9.36 16.02 -13.07
N VAL A 35 9.92 15.50 -14.17
CA VAL A 35 9.71 14.09 -14.59
C VAL A 35 10.11 13.11 -13.49
N ASP A 36 11.23 13.35 -12.81
CA ASP A 36 11.71 12.50 -11.71
C ASP A 36 10.74 12.46 -10.51
N LEU A 37 10.14 13.60 -10.15
CA LEU A 37 9.16 13.67 -9.07
C LEU A 37 7.81 13.07 -9.48
N PHE A 38 7.42 13.21 -10.75
CA PHE A 38 6.21 12.57 -11.27
C PHE A 38 6.35 11.05 -11.28
N ASP A 39 7.49 10.51 -11.71
CA ASP A 39 7.77 9.07 -11.69
C ASP A 39 7.74 8.52 -10.25
N ILE A 40 8.29 9.27 -9.29
CA ILE A 40 8.21 8.94 -7.86
C ILE A 40 6.76 8.88 -7.37
N PHE A 41 5.93 9.86 -7.75
CA PHE A 41 4.50 9.86 -7.42
C PHE A 41 3.80 8.62 -7.98
N GLU A 42 4.05 8.27 -9.24
CA GLU A 42 3.45 7.09 -9.89
C GLU A 42 3.90 5.78 -9.23
N VAL A 43 5.15 5.68 -8.77
CA VAL A 43 5.62 4.54 -7.96
C VAL A 43 4.81 4.42 -6.66
N GLY A 44 4.57 5.54 -5.97
CA GLY A 44 3.72 5.58 -4.77
C GLY A 44 2.31 5.06 -5.04
N VAL A 45 1.67 5.55 -6.10
CA VAL A 45 0.31 5.14 -6.53
C VAL A 45 0.26 3.65 -6.84
N ARG A 46 1.23 3.15 -7.61
CA ARG A 46 1.29 1.76 -8.03
C ARG A 46 1.43 0.81 -6.83
N TYR A 47 2.35 1.11 -5.91
CA TYR A 47 2.53 0.28 -4.71
C TYR A 47 1.32 0.34 -3.77
N GLN A 48 0.66 1.49 -3.65
CA GLN A 48 -0.58 1.59 -2.88
C GLN A 48 -1.66 0.68 -3.48
N MET A 49 -1.85 0.71 -4.80
CA MET A 49 -2.86 -0.13 -5.46
C MET A 49 -2.59 -1.62 -5.31
N TYR A 50 -1.33 -2.06 -5.43
CA TYR A 50 -0.99 -3.47 -5.23
C TYR A 50 -1.32 -3.96 -3.82
N HIS A 51 -1.02 -3.16 -2.80
CA HIS A 51 -1.25 -3.55 -1.42
C HIS A 51 -2.69 -3.31 -0.96
N ALA A 52 -3.42 -2.41 -1.60
CA ALA A 52 -4.87 -2.30 -1.47
C ALA A 52 -5.58 -3.57 -1.96
N LEU A 53 -5.19 -4.08 -3.14
CA LEU A 53 -5.70 -5.36 -3.64
C LEU A 53 -5.26 -6.52 -2.76
N GLY A 54 -4.03 -6.49 -2.24
CA GLY A 54 -3.53 -7.44 -1.24
C GLY A 54 -4.38 -7.45 0.04
N LEU A 55 -4.80 -6.28 0.54
CA LEU A 55 -5.69 -6.15 1.70
C LEU A 55 -7.08 -6.75 1.45
N LEU A 56 -7.66 -6.51 0.27
CA LEU A 56 -8.92 -7.14 -0.13
C LEU A 56 -8.78 -8.66 -0.15
N ALA A 57 -7.71 -9.18 -0.75
CA ALA A 57 -7.43 -10.61 -0.80
C ALA A 57 -7.27 -11.20 0.62
N ILE A 58 -6.48 -10.56 1.49
CA ILE A 58 -6.30 -11.00 2.89
C ILE A 58 -7.63 -11.06 3.63
N GLY A 59 -8.46 -10.02 3.53
CA GLY A 59 -9.76 -10.01 4.19
C GLY A 59 -10.68 -11.13 3.70
N LEU A 60 -10.70 -11.40 2.39
CA LEU A 60 -11.43 -12.53 1.81
C LEU A 60 -10.91 -13.89 2.30
N VAL A 61 -9.59 -14.08 2.41
CA VAL A 61 -9.01 -15.34 2.93
C VAL A 61 -9.34 -15.51 4.42
N ILE A 62 -9.19 -14.46 5.24
CA ILE A 62 -9.53 -14.50 6.67
C ILE A 62 -11.00 -14.88 6.89
N SER A 63 -11.91 -14.42 6.02
CA SER A 63 -13.34 -14.76 6.14
C SER A 63 -13.63 -16.27 6.05
N ARG A 64 -12.74 -17.04 5.42
CA ARG A 64 -12.83 -18.50 5.28
C ARG A 64 -11.94 -19.23 6.28
N GLN A 65 -10.76 -18.69 6.55
CA GLN A 65 -9.76 -19.29 7.42
C GLN A 65 -9.10 -18.21 8.28
N PRO A 66 -9.66 -17.90 9.46
CA PRO A 66 -9.07 -16.95 10.38
C PRO A 66 -7.65 -17.38 10.79
N SER A 67 -6.68 -16.48 10.66
CA SER A 67 -5.29 -16.76 11.03
C SER A 67 -4.55 -15.53 11.52
N ALA A 68 -3.70 -15.74 12.54
CA ALA A 68 -2.81 -14.71 13.05
C ALA A 68 -1.81 -14.23 11.99
N SER A 69 -1.26 -15.13 11.15
CA SER A 69 -0.31 -14.72 10.11
C SER A 69 -0.96 -13.84 9.04
N LEU A 70 -2.21 -14.12 8.65
CA LEU A 70 -2.97 -13.25 7.75
C LEU A 70 -3.28 -11.88 8.38
N THR A 71 -3.52 -11.85 9.69
CA THR A 71 -3.73 -10.59 10.41
C THR A 71 -2.46 -9.74 10.43
N VAL A 72 -1.30 -10.35 10.65
CA VAL A 72 0.01 -9.67 10.51
C VAL A 72 0.19 -9.20 9.07
N ALA A 73 -0.11 -10.03 8.08
CA ALA A 73 0.01 -9.68 6.68
C ALA A 73 -0.80 -8.42 6.32
N GLY A 74 -2.05 -8.34 6.78
CA GLY A 74 -2.92 -7.18 6.55
C GLY A 74 -2.34 -5.91 7.17
N TRP A 75 -1.93 -5.95 8.43
CA TRP A 75 -1.32 -4.78 9.09
C TRP A 75 -0.01 -4.35 8.44
N MET A 76 0.81 -5.29 7.98
CA MET A 76 2.05 -4.99 7.27
C MET A 76 1.79 -4.30 5.93
N PHE A 77 0.72 -4.64 5.22
CA PHE A 77 0.29 -3.88 4.03
C PHE A 77 -0.22 -2.48 4.35
N VAL A 78 -0.94 -2.29 5.46
CA VAL A 78 -1.38 -0.95 5.90
C VAL A 78 -0.18 -0.08 6.24
N VAL A 79 0.70 -0.57 7.11
CA VAL A 79 1.92 0.14 7.54
C VAL A 79 2.83 0.42 6.35
N GLY A 80 3.02 -0.58 5.49
CA GLY A 80 3.78 -0.43 4.26
C GLY A 80 3.19 0.66 3.35
N THR A 81 1.87 0.73 3.20
CA THR A 81 1.22 1.76 2.35
C THR A 81 1.47 3.16 2.91
N ILE A 82 1.34 3.34 4.23
CA ILE A 82 1.57 4.63 4.88
C ILE A 82 3.02 5.07 4.73
N PHE A 83 3.99 4.21 5.02
CA PHE A 83 5.40 4.59 4.99
C PHE A 83 6.00 4.59 3.59
N PHE A 84 5.63 3.65 2.72
CA PHE A 84 6.14 3.59 1.36
C PHE A 84 5.43 4.63 0.49
N SER A 85 4.15 4.43 0.20
CA SER A 85 3.41 5.30 -0.73
C SER A 85 3.22 6.70 -0.17
N GLY A 86 2.88 6.82 1.12
CA GLY A 86 2.73 8.13 1.77
C GLY A 86 4.00 8.97 1.73
N SER A 87 5.19 8.37 1.98
CA SER A 87 6.44 9.12 1.89
C SER A 87 6.78 9.56 0.48
N LEU A 88 6.51 8.72 -0.54
CA LEU A 88 6.71 9.09 -1.94
C LEU A 88 5.75 10.20 -2.39
N TYR A 89 4.50 10.20 -1.92
CA TYR A 89 3.60 11.32 -2.19
C TYR A 89 4.11 12.62 -1.59
N VAL A 90 4.50 12.63 -0.31
CA VAL A 90 5.07 13.84 0.31
C VAL A 90 6.32 14.28 -0.45
N LEU A 91 7.23 13.36 -0.75
CA LEU A 91 8.44 13.66 -1.52
C LEU A 91 8.12 14.31 -2.87
N SER A 92 7.24 13.71 -3.65
CA SER A 92 6.87 14.20 -4.99
C SER A 92 6.16 15.56 -4.98
N LEU A 93 5.30 15.82 -4.00
CA LEU A 93 4.45 17.02 -3.95
C LEU A 93 5.16 18.20 -3.29
N THR A 94 6.12 17.95 -2.40
CA THR A 94 6.81 18.99 -1.62
C THR A 94 8.29 19.16 -2.01
N GLY A 95 8.89 18.19 -2.69
CA GLY A 95 10.32 18.16 -2.98
C GLY A 95 11.21 17.82 -1.78
N ILE A 96 10.65 17.47 -0.62
CA ILE A 96 11.40 17.17 0.61
C ILE A 96 12.11 15.81 0.50
N ARG A 97 13.37 15.82 0.03
CA ARG A 97 14.15 14.62 -0.34
C ARG A 97 14.36 13.60 0.77
N TRP A 98 14.46 14.00 2.03
CA TRP A 98 14.71 13.07 3.13
C TRP A 98 13.53 12.11 3.38
N MET A 99 12.32 12.44 2.92
CA MET A 99 11.17 11.54 2.98
C MET A 99 11.44 10.22 2.25
N GLY A 100 12.28 10.22 1.21
CA GLY A 100 12.69 9.00 0.52
C GLY A 100 13.45 8.00 1.40
N ALA A 101 14.06 8.45 2.50
CA ALA A 101 14.72 7.57 3.47
C ALA A 101 13.73 6.77 4.33
N ILE A 102 12.46 7.17 4.39
CA ILE A 102 11.38 6.45 5.10
C ILE A 102 10.85 5.29 4.23
N THR A 103 10.86 5.46 2.91
CA THR A 103 10.32 4.49 1.94
C THR A 103 10.81 3.04 2.15
N PRO A 104 12.11 2.77 2.42
CA PRO A 104 12.60 1.41 2.67
C PRO A 104 11.91 0.70 3.84
N LEU A 105 11.52 1.42 4.90
CA LEU A 105 10.81 0.83 6.04
C LEU A 105 9.44 0.30 5.62
N GLY A 106 8.73 1.06 4.77
CA GLY A 106 7.48 0.61 4.18
C GLY A 106 7.67 -0.58 3.24
N GLY A 107 8.79 -0.61 2.49
CA GLY A 107 9.14 -1.73 1.61
C GLY A 107 9.39 -3.02 2.39
N VAL A 108 10.10 -2.95 3.52
CA VAL A 108 10.28 -4.10 4.42
C VAL A 108 8.94 -4.57 4.98
N ALA A 109 8.06 -3.66 5.40
CA ALA A 109 6.71 -4.03 5.84
C ALA A 109 5.95 -4.78 4.74
N PHE A 110 5.95 -4.28 3.50
CA PHE A 110 5.34 -5.00 2.37
C PHE A 110 5.90 -6.42 2.19
N LEU A 111 7.23 -6.57 2.22
CA LEU A 111 7.87 -7.89 2.12
C LEU A 111 7.39 -8.84 3.22
N VAL A 112 7.36 -8.38 4.48
CA VAL A 112 6.85 -9.17 5.61
C VAL A 112 5.39 -9.55 5.37
N GLY A 113 4.57 -8.63 4.85
CA GLY A 113 3.17 -8.90 4.55
C GLY A 113 2.99 -10.04 3.54
N TRP A 114 3.72 -10.00 2.43
CA TRP A 114 3.69 -11.06 1.42
C TRP A 114 4.23 -12.39 1.95
N VAL A 115 5.34 -12.36 2.72
CA VAL A 115 5.90 -13.56 3.34
C VAL A 115 4.91 -14.19 4.33
N MET A 116 4.18 -13.39 5.11
CA MET A 116 3.18 -13.92 6.05
C MET A 116 1.98 -14.53 5.35
N LEU A 117 1.55 -13.97 4.21
CA LEU A 117 0.53 -14.57 3.36
C LEU A 117 1.03 -15.90 2.76
N ALA A 118 2.24 -15.93 2.21
CA ALA A 118 2.83 -17.15 1.66
C ALA A 118 3.01 -18.24 2.74
N TYR A 119 3.50 -17.86 3.92
CA TYR A 119 3.65 -18.77 5.06
C TYR A 119 2.30 -19.33 5.53
N ASN A 120 1.24 -18.52 5.53
CA ASN A 120 -0.10 -19.00 5.86
C ASN A 120 -0.54 -20.14 4.94
N VAL A 121 -0.35 -19.96 3.63
CA VAL A 121 -0.72 -20.95 2.61
C VAL A 121 0.18 -22.18 2.67
N TRP A 122 1.47 -22.02 2.95
CA TRP A 122 2.40 -23.15 3.01
C TRP A 122 2.17 -24.05 4.24
N LYS A 123 1.75 -23.46 5.37
CA LYS A 123 1.47 -24.21 6.60
C LYS A 123 0.09 -24.88 6.60
N GLY A 124 -0.88 -24.27 5.92
CA GLY A 124 -2.28 -24.72 5.85
C GLY A 124 -2.48 -25.85 4.86
#